data_AF-A0A953M955-F1
#
_entry.id   AF-A0A953M955-F1
#
_cell.length_a   1.000
_cell.length_b   1.000
_cell.length_c   1.000
_cell.angle_alpha   90.00
_cell.angle_beta   90.00
_cell.angle_gamma   90.00
#
_symmetry.space_group_name_H-M   'P 1'
#
loop_
_entity.id
_entity.type
_entity.pdbx_description
1 polymer ?
#
loop_
_entity_poly.entity_id
_entity_poly.type
_entity_poly.pdbx_seq_one_letter_code
_entity_poly.pdbx_strand_id
1 'polypeptide(L)'
;MTHVWVPQSSETVEPEGDQTTGGPGSIWGEHITALHDLFWASRCVQVVRPGRSGTVERHGPALYLLVGESQLVHFSLGAALKRLHWASPRLLRLRIVVHEPIDYTEHIER
;
A
#
# COMPACT_ATOMS: atom_id res chain seq x y z
N MET A 1 16.31 -11.52 -27.95
CA MET A 1 15.03 -10.91 -28.37
C MET A 1 14.30 -10.49 -27.11
N THR A 2 14.35 -9.20 -26.78
CA THR A 2 13.80 -8.64 -25.54
C THR A 2 12.36 -8.22 -25.81
N HIS A 3 11.39 -8.96 -25.27
CA HIS A 3 9.99 -8.55 -25.35
C HIS A 3 9.75 -7.43 -24.33
N VAL A 4 9.74 -6.20 -24.84
CA VAL A 4 9.28 -5.01 -24.11
C VAL A 4 7.76 -5.02 -24.16
N TRP A 5 7.13 -5.10 -22.99
CA TRP A 5 5.69 -5.00 -22.81
C TRP A 5 5.25 -3.54 -23.05
N VAL A 6 4.24 -3.35 -23.90
CA VAL A 6 3.58 -2.07 -24.19
C VAL A 6 2.10 -2.24 -23.82
N PRO A 7 1.52 -1.41 -22.94
CA PRO A 7 0.11 -1.54 -22.59
C PRO A 7 -0.76 -1.11 -23.78
N GLN A 8 -1.58 -2.03 -24.30
CA GLN A 8 -2.63 -1.71 -25.25
C GLN A 8 -3.84 -1.13 -24.51
N SER A 9 -4.25 0.05 -24.96
CA SER A 9 -5.43 0.79 -24.54
C SER A 9 -6.68 -0.10 -24.63
N SER A 10 -7.21 -0.49 -23.48
CA SER A 10 -8.53 -1.14 -23.38
C SER A 10 -9.50 -0.12 -22.81
N GLU A 11 -10.70 -0.08 -23.39
CA GLU A 11 -11.80 0.86 -23.14
C GLU A 11 -11.86 1.45 -21.73
N THR A 12 -11.78 2.79 -21.68
CA THR A 12 -12.05 3.60 -20.51
C THR A 12 -13.54 3.55 -20.17
N VAL A 13 -13.94 2.58 -19.36
CA VAL A 13 -15.07 2.80 -18.43
C VAL A 13 -14.47 3.60 -17.29
N GLU A 14 -14.78 4.89 -17.19
CA GLU A 14 -14.29 5.73 -16.10
C GLU A 14 -14.80 5.16 -14.77
N PRO A 15 -13.94 4.61 -13.89
CA PRO A 15 -14.29 4.65 -12.49
C PRO A 15 -14.28 6.13 -12.12
N GLU A 16 -15.38 6.62 -11.57
CA GLU A 16 -15.48 7.92 -10.90
C GLU A 16 -14.46 7.91 -9.75
N GLY A 17 -13.21 8.18 -10.11
CA GLY A 17 -12.07 8.18 -9.24
C GLY A 17 -12.16 9.44 -8.42
N ASP A 18 -12.32 9.26 -7.12
CA ASP A 18 -12.09 10.25 -6.09
C ASP A 18 -10.68 10.86 -6.26
N GLN A 19 -10.57 11.85 -7.16
CA GLN A 19 -9.37 12.64 -7.41
C GLN A 19 -9.23 13.68 -6.30
N THR A 20 -9.03 13.22 -5.07
CA THR A 20 -8.64 14.08 -3.95
C THR A 20 -7.20 14.52 -4.16
N THR A 21 -7.04 15.61 -4.92
CA THR A 21 -5.75 16.25 -5.18
C THR A 21 -5.24 16.89 -3.89
N GLY A 22 -4.24 16.25 -3.26
CA GLY A 22 -3.29 16.89 -2.35
C GLY A 22 -3.81 17.35 -0.97
N GLY A 23 -4.46 16.47 -0.21
CA GLY A 23 -4.64 16.64 1.24
C GLY A 23 -3.37 16.34 2.06
N PRO A 24 -3.28 16.75 3.34
CA PRO A 24 -2.17 16.40 4.22
C PRO A 24 -1.99 14.89 4.29
N GLY A 25 -0.89 14.37 3.74
CA GLY A 25 -0.63 12.93 3.64
C GLY A 25 -0.27 12.43 2.24
N SER A 26 -0.19 13.31 1.23
CA SER A 26 0.35 12.96 -0.08
C SER A 26 1.89 13.03 -0.11
N ILE A 27 2.50 12.12 -0.87
CA ILE A 27 3.93 12.10 -1.19
C ILE A 27 4.02 12.14 -2.72
N TRP A 28 4.74 13.13 -3.26
CA TRP A 28 4.79 13.40 -4.71
C TRP A 28 3.43 13.63 -5.38
N GLY A 29 2.47 14.20 -4.65
CA GLY A 29 1.11 14.42 -5.14
C GLY A 29 0.19 13.21 -5.04
N GLU A 30 0.73 12.03 -4.72
CA GLU A 30 -0.02 10.79 -4.56
C GLU A 30 -0.37 10.51 -3.11
N HIS A 31 -1.57 9.98 -2.87
CA HIS A 31 -1.98 9.55 -1.53
C HIS A 31 -1.19 8.31 -1.09
N ILE A 32 -0.92 8.16 0.21
CA ILE A 32 -0.12 7.03 0.73
C ILE A 32 -0.70 5.66 0.34
N THR A 33 -2.02 5.55 0.24
CA THR A 33 -2.69 4.32 -0.21
C THR A 33 -2.41 4.02 -1.68
N ALA A 34 -2.30 5.04 -2.54
CA ALA A 34 -1.96 4.88 -3.94
C ALA A 34 -0.50 4.43 -4.10
N LEU A 35 0.43 5.00 -3.33
CA LEU A 35 1.82 4.57 -3.30
C LEU A 35 1.99 3.12 -2.82
N HIS A 36 1.23 2.73 -1.79
CA HIS A 36 1.16 1.35 -1.34
C HIS A 36 0.71 0.42 -2.48
N ASP A 37 -0.33 0.80 -3.22
CA ASP A 37 -0.88 -0.02 -4.30
C ASP A 37 0.11 -0.11 -5.48
N LEU A 38 0.78 0.99 -5.83
CA LEU A 38 1.84 0.99 -6.85
C LEU A 38 3.03 0.12 -6.46
N PHE A 39 3.43 0.14 -5.18
CA PHE A 39 4.51 -0.71 -4.67
C PHE A 39 4.18 -2.20 -4.88
N TRP A 40 2.96 -2.62 -4.59
CA TRP A 40 2.52 -3.99 -4.81
C TRP A 40 2.30 -4.33 -6.28
N ALA A 41 1.75 -3.40 -7.06
CA ALA A 41 1.56 -3.58 -8.50
C ALA A 41 2.88 -3.84 -9.23
N SER A 42 3.98 -3.19 -8.81
CA SER A 42 5.33 -3.44 -9.36
C SER A 42 5.84 -4.86 -9.12
N ARG A 43 5.17 -5.64 -8.26
CA ARG A 43 5.45 -7.05 -7.94
C ARG A 43 4.36 -7.99 -8.46
N CYS A 44 3.54 -7.54 -9.40
CA CYS A 44 2.38 -8.26 -9.92
C CYS A 44 1.37 -8.65 -8.81
N VAL A 45 1.23 -7.82 -7.76
CA VAL A 45 0.22 -8.01 -6.72
C VAL A 45 -0.80 -6.88 -6.80
N GLN A 46 -2.08 -7.21 -6.97
CA GLN A 46 -3.15 -6.22 -6.88
C GLN A 46 -3.66 -6.13 -5.44
N VAL A 47 -3.68 -4.92 -4.89
CA VAL A 47 -4.32 -4.65 -3.59
C VAL A 47 -5.83 -4.50 -3.81
N VAL A 48 -6.62 -5.30 -3.10
CA VAL A 48 -8.09 -5.29 -3.15
C VAL A 48 -8.61 -4.86 -1.78
N ARG A 49 -9.49 -3.86 -1.76
CA ARG A 49 -10.10 -3.36 -0.52
C ARG A 49 -11.60 -3.66 -0.55
N PRO A 50 -12.14 -4.49 0.39
CA PRO A 50 -13.57 -4.78 0.46
C PRO A 50 -14.38 -3.49 0.59
N GLY A 51 -15.51 -3.41 -0.11
CA GLY A 51 -16.43 -2.27 -0.04
C GLY A 51 -16.00 -1.05 -0.86
N ARG A 52 -14.75 -0.99 -1.35
CA ARG A 52 -14.34 0.05 -2.30
C ARG A 52 -14.72 -0.37 -3.71
N SER A 53 -15.29 0.56 -4.48
CA SER A 53 -15.59 0.41 -5.90
C SER A 53 -14.29 0.38 -6.72
N GLY A 54 -13.59 -0.75 -6.71
CA GLY A 54 -12.40 -0.99 -7.51
C GLY A 54 -12.57 -2.23 -8.37
N THR A 55 -12.22 -2.13 -9.65
CA THR A 55 -12.24 -3.29 -10.54
C THR A 55 -11.07 -4.21 -10.21
N VAL A 56 -11.36 -5.49 -9.96
CA VAL A 56 -10.32 -6.52 -9.84
C VAL A 56 -9.85 -6.87 -11.26
N GLU A 57 -8.59 -6.56 -11.56
CA GLU A 57 -8.01 -6.83 -12.86
C GLU A 57 -7.78 -8.34 -12.99
N ARG A 58 -8.32 -8.95 -14.04
CA ARG A 58 -8.26 -10.41 -14.22
C ARG A 58 -6.97 -10.84 -14.93
N HIS A 59 -6.33 -9.92 -15.63
CA HIS A 59 -5.17 -10.19 -16.48
C HIS A 59 -4.02 -9.27 -16.11
N GLY A 60 -3.02 -9.81 -15.40
CA GLY A 60 -1.80 -9.08 -15.04
C GLY A 60 -1.31 -9.41 -13.64
N PRO A 61 -2.15 -9.28 -12.59
CA PRO A 61 -1.76 -9.67 -11.25
C PRO A 61 -1.51 -11.17 -11.17
N ALA A 62 -0.37 -11.56 -10.61
CA ALA A 62 -0.09 -12.93 -10.22
C ALA A 62 -0.73 -13.27 -8.87
N LEU A 63 -0.96 -12.27 -8.02
CA LEU A 63 -1.54 -12.41 -6.68
C LEU A 63 -2.46 -11.23 -6.36
N TYR A 64 -3.36 -11.46 -5.38
CA TYR A 64 -4.25 -10.46 -4.83
C TYR A 64 -4.02 -10.34 -3.33
N LEU A 65 -3.88 -9.11 -2.84
CA LEU A 65 -3.72 -8.80 -1.41
C LEU A 65 -4.99 -8.13 -0.91
N LEU A 66 -5.75 -8.83 -0.06
CA LEU A 66 -6.93 -8.27 0.58
C LEU A 66 -6.52 -7.39 1.77
N VAL A 67 -6.88 -6.11 1.73
CA VAL A 67 -6.53 -5.14 2.79
C VAL A 67 -7.78 -4.39 3.21
N GLY A 68 -8.09 -4.38 4.49
CA GLY A 68 -9.14 -3.52 5.05
C GLY A 68 -8.72 -2.05 5.06
N GLU A 69 -9.68 -1.13 4.99
CA GLU A 69 -9.38 0.33 4.95
C GLU A 69 -8.55 0.81 6.14
N SER A 70 -8.75 0.21 7.32
CA SER A 70 -8.04 0.54 8.56
C SER A 70 -6.75 -0.26 8.79
N GLN A 71 -6.35 -1.15 7.87
CA GLN A 71 -5.17 -2.00 8.05
C GLN A 71 -3.86 -1.34 7.62
N LEU A 72 -3.92 -0.10 7.10
CA LEU A 72 -2.75 0.72 6.82
C LEU A 72 -2.63 1.81 7.88
N VAL A 73 -1.53 1.78 8.63
CA VAL A 73 -1.21 2.82 9.62
C VAL A 73 -0.16 3.75 9.06
N HIS A 74 -0.50 5.03 8.98
CA HIS A 74 0.45 6.10 8.67
C HIS A 74 0.78 6.87 9.95
N PHE A 75 2.06 6.95 10.30
CA PHE A 75 2.54 7.75 11.42
C PHE A 75 3.62 8.74 10.97
N SER A 76 3.49 9.99 11.44
CA SER A 76 4.51 11.02 11.21
C SER A 76 5.65 10.83 12.22
N LEU A 77 6.84 10.48 11.71
CA LEU A 77 8.04 10.36 12.54
C LEU A 77 8.70 11.72 12.83
N GLY A 78 8.25 12.80 12.20
CA GLY A 78 8.94 14.10 12.20
C GLY A 78 9.19 14.66 13.61
N ALA A 79 8.21 14.57 14.51
CA ALA A 79 8.37 15.04 15.88
C ALA A 79 9.34 14.18 16.71
N ALA A 80 9.36 12.87 16.48
CA ALA A 80 10.32 11.97 17.12
C ALA A 80 11.74 12.22 16.58
N LEU A 81 11.88 12.27 15.26
CA LEU A 81 13.16 12.56 14.59
C LEU A 81 13.72 13.92 14.99
N LYS A 82 12.89 14.97 15.05
CA LYS A 82 13.32 16.31 15.48
C LYS A 82 13.88 16.27 16.89
N ARG A 83 13.21 15.62 17.84
CA ARG A 83 13.71 15.46 19.22
C ARG A 83 15.03 14.69 19.27
N LEU A 84 15.13 13.59 18.53
CA LEU A 84 16.37 12.81 18.47
C LEU A 84 17.51 13.57 17.77
N HIS A 85 17.22 14.42 16.80
CA HIS A 85 18.23 15.20 16.09
C HIS A 85 19.03 16.12 17.02
N TRP A 86 18.39 16.73 18.02
CA TRP A 86 19.09 17.57 19.02
C TRP A 86 20.15 16.79 19.82
N ALA A 87 20.01 15.47 19.94
CA ALA A 87 20.98 14.62 20.64
C ALA A 87 22.19 14.23 19.77
N SER A 88 22.22 14.63 18.49
CA SER A 88 23.27 14.26 17.52
C SER A 88 23.64 12.77 17.55
N PRO A 89 22.65 11.85 17.45
CA PRO A 89 22.92 10.42 17.53
C PRO A 89 23.71 9.95 16.30
N ARG A 90 24.73 9.11 16.52
CA ARG A 90 25.47 8.44 15.44
C ARG A 90 24.64 7.37 14.73
N LEU A 91 23.61 6.83 15.38
CA LEU A 91 22.70 5.80 14.85
C LEU A 91 21.31 5.94 15.49
N LEU A 92 20.27 5.82 14.67
CA LEU A 92 18.87 5.78 15.10
C LEU A 92 18.25 4.46 14.65
N ARG A 93 17.68 3.69 15.58
CA ARG A 93 16.98 2.44 15.31
C ARG A 93 15.52 2.57 15.71
N LEU A 94 14.62 2.43 14.75
CA LEU A 94 13.19 2.31 15.00
C LEU A 94 12.80 0.83 15.04
N ARG A 95 12.06 0.41 16.08
CA ARG A 95 11.46 -0.92 16.17
C ARG A 95 9.95 -0.76 16.26
N ILE A 96 9.24 -1.25 15.25
CA ILE A 96 7.78 -1.39 15.30
C ILE A 96 7.50 -2.71 16.02
N VAL A 97 6.74 -2.66 17.10
CA VAL A 97 6.31 -3.84 17.86
C VAL A 97 4.81 -3.93 17.71
N VAL A 98 4.35 -5.02 17.09
CA VAL A 98 2.92 -5.35 17.03
C VAL A 98 2.64 -6.23 18.24
N HIS A 99 1.83 -5.75 19.16
CA HIS A 99 1.36 -6.51 20.31
C HIS A 99 -0.02 -7.12 19.98
N GLU A 100 -0.07 -8.03 19.01
CA GLU A 100 -1.27 -8.83 18.77
C GLU A 100 -1.05 -10.21 19.43
N PRO A 101 -2.00 -10.73 20.22
CA PRO A 101 -2.04 -12.17 20.51
C PRO A 101 -2.31 -12.90 19.19
N ILE A 102 -1.37 -13.73 18.75
CA ILE A 102 -1.52 -14.53 17.53
C ILE A 102 -2.48 -15.67 17.85
N ASP A 103 -3.78 -15.48 17.59
CA ASP A 103 -4.81 -16.52 17.73
C ASP A 103 -5.14 -17.21 16.38
N TYR A 104 -4.25 -17.15 15.38
CA TYR A 104 -4.43 -17.92 14.15
C TYR A 104 -4.02 -19.38 14.34
N THR A 105 -5.01 -20.28 14.42
CA THR A 105 -4.83 -21.73 14.33
C THR A 105 -5.57 -22.23 13.09
N GLU A 106 -4.85 -22.82 12.15
CA GLU A 106 -5.43 -23.47 10.98
C GLU A 106 -5.68 -24.95 11.30
N HIS A 107 -6.94 -25.39 11.16
CA HIS A 107 -7.29 -26.80 11.21
C HIS A 107 -7.42 -27.33 9.78
N ILE A 108 -6.53 -28.24 9.40
CA ILE A 108 -6.61 -28.97 8.14
C ILE A 108 -7.33 -30.29 8.42
N GLU A 109 -8.60 -30.38 8.04
CA GLU A 109 -9.31 -31.66 8.02
C GLU A 109 -8.79 -32.51 6.85
N ARG A 110 -8.53 -33.79 7.15
CA ARG A 110 -8.00 -34.80 6.23
C ARG A 110 -9.07 -35.80 5.83
#